data_AF-A0A6H0UHP5-F1
#
_entry.id   AF-A0A6H0UHP5-F1
#
_cell.length_a   1.000
_cell.length_b   1.000
_cell.length_c   1.000
_cell.angle_alpha   90.00
_cell.angle_beta   90.00
_cell.angle_gamma   90.00
#
_symmetry.space_group_name_H-M   'P 1'
#
loop_
_entity.id
_entity.type
_entity.pdbx_description
1 polymer ?
#
loop_
_entity_poly.entity_id
_entity_poly.type
_entity_poly.pdbx_seq_one_letter_code
_entity_poly.pdbx_strand_id
1 'polypeptide(L)'
;MVVIRGAQNYISQDEWTEFWKKSAKLDYRPIVDVRSIKPKNEKTSDIRSAILETAKYPVKPMELNSDSAKVVDDLQKGLYRKRQIAFGGPFKQIKKELKLDDIENGDLIRVF
;
A
#
# COMPACT_ATOMS: atom_id res chain seq x y z
N MET A 1 -5.70 -8.68 -6.55
CA MET A 1 -4.62 -7.83 -6.00
C MET A 1 -3.85 -7.24 -7.17
N VAL A 2 -3.39 -5.99 -7.06
CA VAL A 2 -3.07 -5.12 -8.21
C VAL A 2 -1.58 -5.12 -8.53
N VAL A 3 -1.19 -5.34 -9.79
CA VAL A 3 0.23 -5.42 -10.23
C VAL A 3 0.53 -4.36 -11.30
N ILE A 4 1.49 -3.48 -10.99
CA ILE A 4 2.03 -2.41 -11.84
C ILE A 4 3.12 -3.04 -12.76
N ARG A 5 3.46 -2.42 -13.91
CA ARG A 5 4.24 -3.06 -15.00
C ARG A 5 5.76 -3.21 -14.74
N GLY A 6 6.33 -4.37 -15.15
CA GLY A 6 7.76 -4.64 -15.38
C GLY A 6 8.14 -6.13 -15.21
N ALA A 7 8.91 -6.77 -16.09
CA ALA A 7 9.20 -8.21 -15.98
C ALA A 7 10.38 -8.58 -15.06
N GLN A 8 11.27 -7.63 -14.74
CA GLN A 8 12.48 -7.89 -13.95
C GLN A 8 12.35 -7.57 -12.44
N ASN A 9 11.24 -6.96 -12.02
CA ASN A 9 11.04 -6.47 -10.64
C ASN A 9 9.79 -7.05 -9.96
N TYR A 10 9.20 -8.13 -10.47
CA TYR A 10 7.89 -8.59 -10.02
C TYR A 10 7.85 -10.09 -9.72
N ILE A 11 7.10 -10.41 -8.66
CA ILE A 11 6.85 -11.76 -8.17
C ILE A 11 5.98 -12.51 -9.18
N SER A 12 6.38 -13.73 -9.53
CA SER A 12 5.64 -14.59 -10.45
C SER A 12 4.28 -15.03 -9.85
N GLN A 13 3.34 -15.44 -10.69
CA GLN A 13 2.06 -15.99 -10.20
C GLN A 13 2.27 -17.23 -9.32
N ASP A 14 3.32 -18.01 -9.59
CA ASP A 14 3.70 -19.20 -8.84
C ASP A 14 4.09 -18.82 -7.40
N GLU A 15 5.01 -17.87 -7.26
CA GLU A 15 5.44 -17.35 -5.96
C GLU A 15 4.29 -16.68 -5.21
N TRP A 16 3.43 -15.92 -5.90
CA TRP A 16 2.20 -15.37 -5.31
C TRP A 16 1.29 -16.45 -4.74
N THR A 17 1.18 -17.58 -5.42
CA THR A 17 0.37 -18.72 -5.00
C THR A 17 0.92 -19.34 -3.72
N GLU A 18 2.24 -19.50 -3.63
CA GLU A 18 2.90 -20.02 -2.42
C GLU A 18 2.77 -19.06 -1.23
N PHE A 19 2.95 -17.75 -1.45
CA PHE A 19 2.71 -16.76 -0.40
C PHE A 19 1.27 -16.77 0.09
N TRP A 20 0.31 -16.93 -0.81
CA TRP A 20 -1.11 -16.99 -0.44
C TRP A 20 -1.43 -18.25 0.36
N LYS A 21 -0.95 -19.42 -0.08
CA LYS A 21 -1.08 -20.69 0.64
C LYS A 21 -0.55 -20.59 2.06
N LYS A 22 0.66 -20.04 2.23
CA LYS A 22 1.32 -19.88 3.53
C LYS A 22 0.57 -18.89 4.44
N SER A 23 0.20 -17.74 3.91
CA SER A 23 -0.50 -16.68 4.65
C SER A 23 -1.88 -17.14 5.12
N ALA A 24 -2.61 -17.86 4.27
CA ALA A 24 -3.94 -18.39 4.56
C ALA A 24 -3.93 -19.76 5.27
N LYS A 25 -2.75 -20.35 5.50
CA LYS A 25 -2.55 -21.67 6.13
C LYS A 25 -3.35 -22.79 5.44
N LEU A 26 -3.38 -22.77 4.11
CA LEU A 26 -4.08 -23.78 3.30
C LEU A 26 -3.20 -25.03 3.13
N ASP A 27 -3.82 -26.20 3.16
CA ASP A 27 -3.18 -27.48 2.88
C ASP A 27 -3.07 -27.76 1.37
N TYR A 28 -3.98 -27.21 0.56
CA TYR A 28 -3.97 -27.28 -0.90
C TYR A 28 -3.26 -26.09 -1.56
N ARG A 29 -2.99 -26.22 -2.86
CA ARG A 29 -2.45 -25.12 -3.68
C ARG A 29 -3.61 -24.34 -4.32
N PRO A 30 -3.89 -23.10 -3.88
CA PRO A 30 -5.03 -22.33 -4.37
C PRO A 30 -4.81 -21.81 -5.79
N ILE A 31 -5.89 -21.53 -6.51
CA ILE A 31 -5.83 -20.80 -7.78
C ILE A 31 -5.82 -19.31 -7.45
N VAL A 32 -4.74 -18.62 -7.79
CA VAL A 32 -4.60 -17.17 -7.59
C VAL A 32 -4.65 -16.46 -8.94
N ASP A 33 -5.63 -15.58 -9.13
CA ASP A 33 -5.75 -14.75 -10.33
C ASP A 33 -4.92 -13.46 -10.18
N VAL A 34 -3.82 -13.37 -10.92
CA VAL A 34 -2.91 -12.23 -10.94
C VAL A 34 -2.93 -11.60 -12.32
N ARG A 35 -3.33 -10.33 -12.41
CA ARG A 35 -3.41 -9.60 -13.68
C ARG A 35 -2.73 -8.24 -13.56
N SER A 36 -2.11 -7.82 -14.65
CA SER A 36 -1.59 -6.46 -14.77
C SER A 36 -2.73 -5.46 -14.80
N ILE A 37 -2.50 -4.30 -14.18
CA ILE A 37 -3.44 -3.17 -14.24
C ILE A 37 -3.53 -2.68 -15.68
N LYS A 38 -4.75 -2.47 -16.15
CA LYS A 38 -5.03 -1.77 -17.40
C LYS A 38 -5.63 -0.39 -17.08
N PRO A 39 -5.36 0.61 -17.92
CA PRO A 39 -5.95 1.92 -17.75
C PRO A 39 -7.46 1.81 -17.93
N LYS A 40 -8.24 2.48 -17.07
CA LYS A 40 -9.71 2.43 -17.17
C LYS A 40 -10.20 3.04 -18.47
N ASN A 41 -9.61 4.18 -18.86
CA ASN A 41 -9.88 4.93 -20.08
C ASN A 41 -8.54 5.44 -20.67
N GLU A 42 -8.50 5.81 -21.94
CA GLU A 42 -7.30 6.37 -22.62
C GLU A 42 -6.69 7.59 -21.89
N LYS A 43 -7.50 8.32 -21.11
CA LYS A 43 -7.08 9.52 -20.37
C LYS A 43 -6.48 9.24 -18.98
N THR A 44 -6.52 8.00 -18.49
CA THR A 44 -6.14 7.65 -17.11
C THR A 44 -4.99 6.66 -17.12
N SER A 45 -3.86 6.99 -16.51
CA SER A 45 -2.73 6.05 -16.42
C SER A 45 -3.09 4.79 -15.62
N ASP A 46 -2.37 3.70 -15.87
CA ASP A 46 -2.52 2.41 -15.18
C ASP A 46 -2.44 2.60 -13.65
N ILE A 47 -1.43 3.35 -13.19
CA ILE A 47 -1.21 3.63 -11.77
C ILE A 47 -2.36 4.44 -11.17
N ARG A 48 -2.81 5.51 -11.86
CA ARG A 48 -3.94 6.32 -11.37
C ARG A 48 -5.22 5.50 -11.30
N SER A 49 -5.42 4.58 -12.25
CA SER A 49 -6.55 3.64 -12.23
C SER A 49 -6.49 2.70 -11.02
N ALA A 50 -5.30 2.19 -10.67
CA ALA A 50 -5.12 1.34 -9.49
C ALA A 50 -5.30 2.08 -8.16
N ILE A 51 -4.82 3.32 -8.07
CA ILE A 51 -5.04 4.19 -6.90
C ILE A 51 -6.54 4.40 -6.72
N LEU A 52 -7.27 4.76 -7.78
CA LEU A 52 -8.71 4.96 -7.72
C LEU A 52 -9.45 3.67 -7.34
N GLU A 53 -9.07 2.52 -7.88
CA GLU A 53 -9.70 1.23 -7.54
C GLU A 53 -9.49 0.86 -6.06
N THR A 54 -8.26 1.04 -5.56
CA THR A 54 -7.94 0.78 -4.15
C THR A 54 -8.71 1.74 -3.24
N ALA A 55 -8.81 3.01 -3.63
CA ALA A 55 -9.53 4.02 -2.88
C ALA A 55 -11.03 3.77 -2.78
N LYS A 56 -11.66 3.04 -3.73
CA LYS A 56 -13.10 2.74 -3.69
C LYS A 56 -13.52 1.94 -2.48
N TYR A 57 -12.73 0.95 -2.06
CA TYR A 57 -13.13 -0.01 -1.03
C TYR A 57 -13.36 0.62 0.35
N PRO A 58 -12.49 1.52 0.86
CA PRO A 58 -12.75 2.20 2.14
C PRO A 58 -13.92 3.19 2.09
N VAL A 59 -14.19 3.83 0.96
CA VAL A 59 -15.31 4.79 0.84
C VAL A 59 -16.64 4.15 0.43
N LYS A 60 -16.65 2.90 -0.06
CA LYS A 60 -17.90 2.25 -0.52
C LYS A 60 -19.01 2.18 0.54
N PRO A 61 -18.72 1.99 1.84
CA PRO A 61 -19.72 2.04 2.91
C PRO A 61 -20.03 3.48 3.39
N MET A 62 -19.24 4.47 2.97
CA MET A 62 -19.36 5.86 3.40
C MET A 62 -19.98 6.69 2.29
N GLU A 63 -21.21 7.14 2.48
CA GLU A 63 -21.74 8.18 1.60
C GLU A 63 -20.96 9.48 1.83
N LEU A 64 -20.26 9.93 0.79
CA LEU A 64 -19.53 11.20 0.81
C LEU A 64 -20.53 12.36 0.72
N ASN A 65 -21.00 12.83 1.87
CA ASN A 65 -21.75 14.09 2.01
C ASN A 65 -20.80 15.28 2.31
N SER A 66 -21.32 16.51 2.33
CA SER A 66 -20.52 17.73 2.56
C SER A 66 -19.68 17.69 3.85
N ASP A 67 -20.22 17.10 4.91
CA ASP A 67 -19.55 17.05 6.22
C ASP A 67 -18.42 16.03 6.20
N SER A 68 -18.66 14.85 5.62
CA SER A 68 -17.62 13.83 5.44
C SER A 68 -16.50 14.31 4.51
N ALA A 69 -16.83 15.11 3.47
CA ALA A 69 -15.83 15.70 2.59
C ALA A 69 -14.92 16.68 3.34
N LYS A 70 -15.49 17.48 4.24
CA LYS A 70 -14.72 18.39 5.10
C LYS A 70 -13.81 17.62 6.06
N VAL A 71 -14.30 16.55 6.69
CA VAL A 71 -13.48 15.69 7.56
C VAL A 71 -12.30 15.09 6.80
N VAL A 72 -12.54 14.61 5.57
CA VAL A 72 -11.48 14.07 4.71
C VAL A 72 -10.47 15.15 4.31
N ASP A 73 -10.92 16.35 3.97
CA ASP A 73 -10.04 17.48 3.64
C ASP A 73 -9.19 17.93 4.84
N ASP A 74 -9.80 18.07 6.01
CA ASP A 74 -9.10 18.43 7.25
C ASP A 74 -8.09 17.34 7.64
N LEU A 75 -8.45 16.06 7.49
CA LEU A 75 -7.54 14.94 7.72
C LEU A 75 -6.38 14.95 6.71
N GLN A 76 -6.66 15.15 5.41
CA GLN A 76 -5.63 15.22 4.38
C GLN A 76 -4.65 16.35 4.66
N LYS A 77 -5.14 17.54 5.02
CA LYS A 77 -4.30 18.69 5.40
C LYS A 77 -3.50 18.40 6.68
N GLY A 78 -4.14 17.81 7.69
CA GLY A 78 -3.50 17.49 8.97
C GLY A 78 -2.41 16.42 8.88
N LEU A 79 -2.52 15.52 7.90
CA LEU A 79 -1.57 14.44 7.60
C LEU A 79 -0.51 14.82 6.56
N TYR A 80 -0.63 15.98 5.92
CA TYR A 80 0.31 16.41 4.89
C TYR A 80 1.74 16.44 5.43
N ARG A 81 2.64 15.74 4.74
CA ARG A 81 4.07 15.56 5.08
C ARG A 81 4.36 14.86 6.42
N LYS A 82 3.37 14.21 7.05
CA LYS A 82 3.61 13.37 8.23
C LYS A 82 3.81 11.92 7.81
N ARG A 83 4.84 11.25 8.36
CA ARG A 83 5.14 9.85 8.08
C ARG A 83 4.48 8.89 9.08
N GLN A 84 4.17 9.37 10.29
CA GLN A 84 3.38 8.66 11.31
C GLN A 84 3.86 7.22 11.58
N ILE A 85 5.18 7.02 11.65
CA ILE A 85 5.76 5.68 11.84
C ILE A 85 5.87 5.38 13.34
N ALA A 86 5.04 4.46 13.82
CA ALA A 86 5.12 3.91 15.17
C ALA A 86 5.87 2.57 15.16
N PHE A 87 6.80 2.40 16.10
CA PHE A 87 7.55 1.16 16.28
C PHE A 87 7.04 0.43 17.53
N GLY A 88 6.55 -0.79 17.35
CA GLY A 88 6.06 -1.67 18.41
C GLY A 88 6.87 -2.97 18.51
N GLY A 89 6.82 -3.61 19.67
CA GLY A 89 7.41 -4.94 19.88
C GLY A 89 8.91 -5.01 19.52
N PRO A 90 9.35 -6.08 18.84
CA PRO A 90 10.75 -6.26 18.44
C PRO A 90 11.31 -5.11 17.60
N PHE A 91 10.50 -4.48 16.75
CA PHE A 91 10.94 -3.35 15.93
C PHE A 91 11.32 -2.12 16.74
N LYS A 92 10.74 -1.94 17.93
CA LYS A 92 11.13 -0.86 18.86
C LYS A 92 12.53 -1.08 19.43
N GLN A 93 12.90 -2.33 19.70
CA GLN A 93 14.23 -2.69 20.21
C GLN A 93 15.29 -2.48 19.12
N ILE A 94 15.05 -3.06 17.94
CA ILE A 94 15.94 -2.93 16.77
C ILE A 94 16.18 -1.46 16.41
N LYS A 95 15.14 -0.63 16.40
CA LYS A 95 15.30 0.80 16.14
C LYS A 95 16.23 1.49 17.14
N LYS A 96 16.11 1.15 18.42
CA LYS A 96 16.95 1.73 19.48
C LYS A 96 18.42 1.35 19.30
N GLU A 97 18.68 0.12 18.87
CA GLU A 97 20.03 -0.38 18.58
C GLU A 97 20.63 0.28 17.33
N LEU A 98 19.84 0.42 16.26
CA LEU A 98 20.31 0.96 14.98
C LEU A 98 20.51 2.49 14.95
N LYS A 99 20.09 3.22 15.99
CA LYS A 99 20.23 4.69 16.11
C LYS A 99 19.89 5.44 14.82
N LEU A 100 18.79 5.05 14.19
CA LEU A 100 18.37 5.61 12.89
C LEU A 100 17.97 7.09 13.01
N ASP A 101 18.03 7.77 11.88
CA ASP A 101 17.74 9.18 11.70
C ASP A 101 16.30 9.59 12.10
N ASP A 102 16.01 10.89 12.10
CA ASP A 102 14.69 11.40 12.48
C ASP A 102 13.57 10.72 11.67
N ILE A 103 12.54 10.26 12.35
CA ILE A 103 11.49 9.44 11.73
C ILE A 103 10.71 10.26 10.70
N GLU A 104 10.38 11.50 11.05
CA GLU A 104 9.49 12.35 10.28
C GLU A 104 10.24 13.06 9.14
N ASN A 105 11.50 13.46 9.38
CA ASN A 105 12.26 14.29 8.45
C ASN A 105 13.54 13.64 7.91
N GLY A 106 13.91 12.44 8.37
CA GLY A 106 15.12 11.75 7.95
C GLY A 106 15.18 11.51 6.44
N ASP A 107 16.38 11.56 5.88
CA ASP A 107 16.60 11.30 4.46
C ASP A 107 16.44 9.79 4.20
N LEU A 108 15.45 9.42 3.40
CA LEU A 108 15.18 8.02 3.03
C LEU A 108 15.88 7.62 1.72
N ILE A 109 16.54 8.55 1.05
CA ILE A 109 17.23 8.34 -0.24
C ILE A 109 18.71 8.08 -0.01
N ARG A 110 19.33 8.80 0.93
CA ARG A 110 20.73 8.61 1.33
C ARG A 110 20.82 8.11 2.76
N VAL A 111 20.49 6.84 2.91
CA VAL A 111 20.68 6.14 4.17
C VAL A 111 22.04 5.44 4.04
N PHE A 112 23.05 5.99 4.70
CA PHE A 112 24.49 5.65 4.67
C PHE A 112 25.31 6.21 3.49
#